data_AF-A0AAT9PDV2-F1
#
_entry.id   AF-A0AAT9PDV2-F1
#
_cell.length_a   1.000
_cell.length_b   1.000
_cell.length_c   1.000
_cell.angle_alpha   90.00
_cell.angle_beta   90.00
_cell.angle_gamma   90.00
#
_symmetry.space_group_name_H-M   'P 1'
#
loop_
_entity.id
_entity.type
_entity.pdbx_description
1 polymer ?
#
loop_
_entity_poly.entity_id
_entity_poly.type
_entity_poly.pdbx_seq_one_letter_code
_entity_poly.pdbx_strand_id
1 'polypeptide(L)' 'MTPKLIEKINTLIGVGMTQAMIEEQTDIPQYRVSRLGSGATKNPRWSDVEKINSLYDHVITQGQHWNDFKQQTEET' A
#
# COMPACT_ATOMS: atom_id res chain seq x y z
N MET A 1 16.23 7.52 4.93
CA MET A 1 15.54 6.83 6.04
C MET A 1 14.27 6.26 5.44
N THR A 2 14.09 4.93 5.39
CA THR A 2 12.91 4.30 4.78
C THR A 2 11.71 4.47 5.72
N PRO A 3 10.58 5.03 5.27
CA PRO A 3 9.41 5.20 6.13
C PRO A 3 8.89 3.85 6.60
N LYS A 4 8.42 3.81 7.85
CA LYS A 4 7.83 2.60 8.45
C LYS A 4 6.57 2.20 7.68
N LEU A 5 6.22 0.91 7.68
CA LEU A 5 5.01 0.40 7.00
C LEU A 5 3.74 1.20 7.35
N ILE A 6 3.59 1.57 8.62
CA ILE A 6 2.50 2.41 9.13
C ILE A 6 2.48 3.78 8.42
N GLU A 7 3.64 4.43 8.33
CA GLU A 7 3.78 5.74 7.68
C GLU A 7 3.44 5.63 6.20
N LYS A 8 3.90 4.57 5.51
CA LYS A 8 3.57 4.34 4.09
C LYS A 8 2.06 4.26 3.84
N ILE A 9 1.34 3.48 4.65
CA ILE A 9 -0.12 3.36 4.54
C ILE A 9 -0.80 4.71 4.82
N ASN A 10 -0.36 5.42 5.86
CA ASN A 10 -0.93 6.72 6.21
C ASN A 10 -0.65 7.80 5.14
N THR A 11 0.51 7.75 4.48
CA THR A 11 0.83 8.63 3.35
C THR A 11 -0.05 8.35 2.14
N LEU A 12 -0.25 7.07 1.80
CA LEU A 12 -1.17 6.68 0.70
C LEU A 12 -2.60 7.19 0.98
N ILE A 13 -3.06 7.10 2.23
CA ILE A 13 -4.35 7.67 2.63
C ILE A 13 -4.33 9.20 2.55
N GLY A 14 -3.23 9.84 2.96
CA GLY A 14 -3.04 11.29 2.91
C GLY A 14 -3.09 11.88 1.50
N VAL A 15 -2.74 11.12 0.46
CA VAL A 15 -2.86 11.53 -0.95
C VAL A 15 -4.21 11.21 -1.58
N GLY A 16 -5.19 10.77 -0.77
CA GLY A 16 -6.58 10.58 -1.19
C GLY A 16 -7.00 9.13 -1.42
N MET A 17 -6.12 8.14 -1.21
CA MET A 17 -6.53 6.74 -1.29
C MET A 17 -7.37 6.33 -0.08
N THR A 18 -8.37 5.48 -0.30
CA THR A 18 -9.07 4.79 0.79
C THR A 18 -8.44 3.43 1.06
N GLN A 19 -8.74 2.83 2.22
CA GLN A 19 -8.29 1.46 2.51
C GLN A 19 -8.86 0.45 1.49
N ALA A 20 -10.06 0.71 0.94
CA ALA A 20 -10.67 -0.10 -0.11
C ALA A 20 -9.91 0.04 -1.44
N MET A 21 -9.44 1.24 -1.79
CA MET A 21 -8.57 1.43 -2.96
C MET A 21 -7.22 0.72 -2.79
N ILE A 22 -6.65 0.73 -1.58
CA ILE A 22 -5.41 -0.02 -1.31
C ILE A 22 -5.67 -1.53 -1.45
N GLU A 23 -6.80 -2.05 -0.97
CA GLU A 23 -7.20 -3.43 -1.22
C GLU A 23 -7.31 -3.72 -2.71
N GLU A 24 -8.02 -2.88 -3.45
CA GLU A 24 -8.18 -3.03 -4.90
C GLU A 24 -6.84 -3.09 -5.63
N GLN A 25 -5.84 -2.29 -5.21
CA GLN A 25 -4.53 -2.26 -5.86
C GLN A 25 -3.59 -3.39 -5.40
N THR A 26 -3.73 -3.90 -4.18
CA THR A 26 -2.75 -4.84 -3.58
C THR A 26 -3.30 -6.24 -3.31
N ASP A 27 -4.60 -6.46 -3.43
CA ASP A 27 -5.33 -7.66 -2.96
C ASP A 27 -5.12 -7.94 -1.46
N ILE A 28 -4.71 -6.93 -0.69
CA ILE A 28 -4.65 -7.01 0.77
C ILE A 28 -6.03 -6.61 1.28
N PRO A 29 -6.78 -7.48 1.97
CA PRO A 29 -8.12 -7.15 2.44
C PRO A 29 -8.15 -5.85 3.26
N GLN A 30 -9.17 -5.02 3.09
CA GLN A 30 -9.29 -3.71 3.75
C GLN A 30 -9.09 -3.81 5.26
N TYR A 31 -9.68 -4.81 5.92
CA TYR A 31 -9.52 -5.00 7.37
C TYR A 31 -8.05 -5.20 7.76
N ARG A 32 -7.26 -5.83 6.90
CA ARG A 32 -5.84 -6.05 7.12
C ARG A 32 -5.04 -4.77 6.88
N VAL A 33 -5.34 -4.03 5.82
CA VAL A 33 -4.77 -2.69 5.58
C VAL A 33 -4.98 -1.79 6.80
N SER A 34 -6.20 -1.78 7.35
CA SER A 34 -6.53 -1.04 8.58
C SER A 34 -5.68 -1.46 9.79
N ARG A 35 -5.49 -2.76 10.00
CA ARG A 35 -4.64 -3.28 11.10
C ARG A 35 -3.16 -2.99 10.90
N LEU A 36 -2.68 -2.99 9.65
CA LEU A 36 -1.30 -2.62 9.31
C LEU A 36 -1.07 -1.12 9.55
N GLY A 37 -1.96 -0.25 9.08
CA GLY A 37 -1.88 1.20 9.24
C GLY A 37 -2.06 1.70 10.68
N SER A 38 -2.76 0.95 11.53
CA SER A 38 -2.90 1.25 12.97
C SER A 38 -1.76 0.68 13.83
N GLY A 39 -0.87 -0.13 13.26
CA GLY A 39 0.15 -0.84 14.04
C GLY A 39 -0.37 -1.98 14.93
N ALA A 40 -1.65 -2.35 14.77
CA ALA A 40 -2.26 -3.48 15.50
C ALA A 40 -1.70 -4.86 15.08
N THR A 41 -0.96 -4.91 13.98
CA THR A 41 -0.24 -6.10 13.50
C THR A 41 1.23 -6.01 13.90
N LYS A 42 1.64 -6.81 14.90
CA LYS A 42 3.04 -6.83 15.38
C LYS A 42 4.03 -7.49 14.41
N ASN A 43 3.57 -8.49 13.66
CA ASN A 43 4.39 -9.22 12.68
C ASN A 43 3.64 -9.33 11.34
N PRO A 44 3.75 -8.30 10.47
CA PRO A 44 3.08 -8.30 9.17
C PRO A 44 3.67 -9.37 8.24
N ARG A 45 2.85 -9.93 7.36
CA ARG A 45 3.32 -10.88 6.36
C ARG A 45 4.27 -10.16 5.39
N TRP A 46 5.38 -10.80 5.04
CA TRP A 46 6.35 -10.25 4.10
C TRP A 46 5.72 -9.82 2.77
N SER A 47 4.83 -10.66 2.22
CA SER A 47 4.08 -10.36 0.99
C SER A 47 3.22 -9.09 1.10
N ASP A 48 2.62 -8.85 2.27
CA ASP A 48 1.79 -7.66 2.49
C ASP A 48 2.67 -6.41 2.60
N VAL A 49 3.86 -6.55 3.22
CA VAL A 49 4.86 -5.48 3.30
C VAL A 49 5.37 -5.10 1.92
N GLU A 50 5.75 -6.08 1.09
CA GLU A 50 6.23 -5.85 -0.28
C GLU A 50 5.18 -5.15 -1.13
N LYS A 51 3.94 -5.63 -1.12
CA LYS A 51 2.86 -5.02 -1.90
C LYS A 51 2.59 -3.56 -1.51
N ILE A 52 2.58 -3.25 -0.21
CA ILE A 52 2.45 -1.86 0.27
C ILE A 52 3.67 -1.02 -0.11
N ASN A 53 4.88 -1.60 -0.06
CA ASN A 53 6.09 -0.90 -0.50
C ASN A 53 6.03 -0.56 -1.98
N SER A 54 5.65 -1.52 -2.84
CA SER A 54 5.52 -1.30 -4.28
C SER A 54 4.47 -0.24 -4.60
N LEU A 55 3.29 -0.30 -3.96
CA LEU A 55 2.25 0.71 -4.15
C LEU A 55 2.72 2.09 -3.68
N TYR A 56 3.40 2.16 -2.54
CA TYR A 56 3.96 3.42 -2.04
C TYR A 56 5.01 3.99 -3.00
N ASP A 57 5.93 3.17 -3.49
CA ASP A 57 6.98 3.63 -4.40
C ASP A 57 6.36 4.11 -5.72
N HIS A 58 5.35 3.41 -6.26
CA HIS A 58 4.59 3.82 -7.44
C HIS A 58 3.92 5.20 -7.27
N VAL A 59 3.13 5.37 -6.21
CA VAL A 59 2.32 6.60 -6.04
C VAL A 59 3.16 7.77 -5.54
N ILE A 60 4.03 7.54 -4.56
CA ILE A 60 4.72 8.62 -3.83
C ILE A 60 6.11 8.89 -4.40
N THR A 61 6.85 7.85 -4.78
CA THR A 61 8.23 8.01 -5.25
C THR A 61 8.29 8.28 -6.75
N GLN A 62 7.49 7.56 -7.54
CA GLN A 62 7.44 7.72 -9.00
C GLN A 62 6.41 8.78 -9.42
N GLY A 63 5.52 9.22 -8.51
CA GLY A 63 4.48 10.21 -8.80
C GLY A 63 3.41 9.72 -9.78
N GLN A 64 3.26 8.40 -9.92
CA GLN A 64 2.27 7.79 -10.82
C GLN A 64 0.90 7.72 -10.16
N HIS A 65 -0.16 7.67 -10.97
CA HIS A 65 -1.50 7.54 -10.44
C HIS A 65 -1.73 6.10 -9.97
N TRP A 66 -2.41 5.91 -8.84
CA TRP A 66 -2.61 4.58 -8.24
C TRP A 66 -3.39 3.61 -9.15
N ASN A 67 -4.24 4.13 -10.04
CA ASN A 67 -4.99 3.30 -11.02
C ASN A 67 -4.07 2.56 -12.00
N ASP A 68 -2.83 3.04 -12.18
CA ASP A 68 -1.88 2.46 -13.14
C ASP A 68 -1.06 1.32 -12.50
N PHE A 69 -1.20 1.11 -11.19
CA PHE A 69 -0.38 0.15 -10.43
C PHE A 69 -0.63 -1.30 -10.86
N LYS A 70 -1.90 -1.74 -10.91
CA LYS A 70 -2.23 -3.11 -11.34
C LYS A 70 -1.98 -3.38 -12.82
N GLN A 71 -2.06 -2.36 -13.67
CA GLN A 71 -1.82 -2.51 -15.11
C GLN A 71 -0.37 -2.95 -15.40
N GLN A 72 0.61 -2.53 -14.58
CA GLN A 72 2.01 -2.96 -14.71
C GLN A 72 2.24 -4.42 -14.29
N THR A 73 1.46 -4.93 -13.34
CA THR A 73 1.61 -6.31 -12.83
C THR A 73 0.97 -7.38 -13.71
N GLU A 74 0.10 -7.00 -14.66
CA GLU A 74 -0.54 -7.94 -15.58
C GLU A 74 0.24 -8.14 -16.90
N GLU A 75 1.24 -7.29 -17.17
CA GLU A 75 2.08 -7.35 -18.39
C GLU A 75 3.44 -8.06 -18.18
N THR A 76 3.69 -8.62 -16.99
CA THR A 76 4.93 -9.37 -16.65
C THR A 76 4.64 -10.80 -16.22
#